data_AF-A0A2N2PB09-F1
#
_entry.id   AF-A0A2N2PB09-F1
#
_cell.length_a   1.000
_cell.length_b   1.000
_cell.length_c   1.000
_cell.angle_alpha   90.00
_cell.angle_beta   90.00
_cell.angle_gamma   90.00
#
_symmetry.space_group_name_H-M   'P 1'
#
loop_
_entity.id
_entity.type
_entity.pdbx_description
1 polymer ?
#
loop_
_entity_poly.entity_id
_entity_poly.type
_entity_poly.pdbx_seq_one_letter_code
_entity_poly.pdbx_strand_id
1 'polypeptide(L)'
;MTTQTQDLEILIDQSSATVEFKEAVRGLEKGTTSPLIKTNKSAPHVKVMRVIAKLLEAEPELQISEIELRGASSCSGFRGDLKINGGEVVIDFNWDCAWRAEQEGWRDAFGYVDQGKAARQFGYQCFEKFDRV
;
A
#
# COMPACT_ATOMS: atom_id res chain seq x y z
N MET A 1 18.84 0.39 -8.55
CA MET A 1 18.00 -0.81 -8.49
C MET A 1 16.62 -0.39 -8.98
N THR A 2 16.11 -0.94 -10.07
CA THR A 2 14.78 -0.59 -10.61
C THR A 2 13.71 -1.13 -9.66
N THR A 3 13.05 -0.24 -8.91
CA THR A 3 11.92 -0.60 -8.05
C THR A 3 10.73 -0.95 -8.94
N GLN A 4 10.59 -2.22 -9.31
CA GLN A 4 9.45 -2.72 -10.06
C GLN A 4 8.32 -3.11 -9.11
N THR A 5 7.10 -2.80 -9.55
CA THR A 5 5.87 -3.27 -8.90
C THR A 5 5.75 -4.78 -9.14
N GLN A 6 5.59 -5.58 -8.09
CA GLN A 6 5.25 -6.99 -8.23
C GLN A 6 3.75 -7.17 -8.49
N ASP A 7 3.40 -8.25 -9.18
CA ASP A 7 2.00 -8.64 -9.35
C ASP A 7 1.39 -8.99 -7.98
N LEU A 8 0.18 -8.50 -7.72
CA LEU A 8 -0.46 -8.69 -6.43
C LEU A 8 -0.69 -10.16 -6.10
N GLU A 9 -1.02 -10.99 -7.10
CA GLU A 9 -1.28 -12.41 -6.88
C GLU A 9 0.00 -13.14 -6.45
N ILE A 10 1.15 -12.76 -7.02
CA ILE A 10 2.46 -13.28 -6.60
C ILE A 10 2.74 -12.92 -5.13
N LEU A 11 2.48 -11.68 -4.73
CA LEU A 11 2.67 -11.22 -3.35
C LEU A 11 1.77 -11.98 -2.37
N ILE A 12 0.50 -12.22 -2.76
CA ILE A 12 -0.46 -12.99 -1.95
C ILE A 12 0.01 -14.43 -1.78
N ASP A 13 0.46 -15.08 -2.86
CA ASP A 13 0.88 -16.47 -2.82
C ASP A 13 2.16 -16.67 -2.01
N GLN A 14 3.12 -15.74 -2.11
CA GLN A 14 4.38 -15.78 -1.36
C GLN A 14 4.23 -15.43 0.12
N SER A 15 3.16 -14.75 0.51
CA SER A 15 2.93 -14.36 1.90
C SER A 15 2.52 -15.55 2.80
N SER A 16 2.93 -15.51 4.06
CA SER A 16 2.49 -16.38 5.15
C SER A 16 1.15 -15.97 5.77
N ALA A 17 0.44 -15.00 5.19
CA ALA A 17 -0.91 -14.63 5.61
C ALA A 17 -1.87 -15.82 5.62
N THR A 18 -2.89 -15.78 6.47
CA THR A 18 -3.89 -16.86 6.53
C THR A 18 -4.68 -16.94 5.22
N VAL A 19 -5.23 -18.12 4.92
CA VAL A 19 -6.01 -18.35 3.69
C VAL A 19 -7.17 -17.36 3.59
N GLU A 20 -7.86 -17.13 4.70
CA GLU A 20 -8.99 -16.21 4.79
C GLU A 20 -8.57 -14.76 4.53
N PHE A 21 -7.40 -14.35 5.02
CA PHE A 21 -6.88 -13.02 4.74
C PHE A 21 -6.49 -12.87 3.27
N LYS A 22 -5.83 -13.88 2.68
CA LYS A 22 -5.51 -13.89 1.24
C LYS A 22 -6.78 -13.77 0.38
N GLU A 23 -7.83 -14.52 0.72
CA GLU A 23 -9.14 -14.41 0.07
C GLU A 23 -9.78 -13.04 0.27
N ALA A 24 -9.65 -12.44 1.46
CA ALA A 24 -10.12 -11.09 1.73
C ALA A 24 -9.41 -10.05 0.85
N VAL A 25 -8.09 -10.17 0.62
CA VAL A 25 -7.33 -9.28 -0.26
C VAL A 25 -7.79 -9.44 -1.72
N ARG A 26 -7.94 -10.68 -2.21
CA ARG A 26 -8.47 -10.96 -3.56
C ARG A 26 -9.90 -10.44 -3.73
N GLY A 27 -10.73 -10.58 -2.69
CA GLY A 27 -12.08 -10.04 -2.64
C GLY A 27 -12.08 -8.51 -2.71
N LEU A 28 -11.19 -7.87 -1.95
CA LEU A 28 -11.02 -6.43 -1.96
C LEU A 28 -10.60 -5.92 -3.32
N GLU A 29 -9.64 -6.55 -4.01
CA GLU A 29 -9.26 -6.18 -5.37
C GLU A 29 -10.47 -6.14 -6.33
N LYS A 30 -11.42 -7.07 -6.16
CA LYS A 30 -12.67 -7.16 -6.93
C LYS A 30 -13.79 -6.24 -6.43
N GLY A 31 -13.53 -5.40 -5.43
CA GLY A 31 -14.49 -4.45 -4.87
C GLY A 31 -15.37 -5.00 -3.74
N THR A 32 -15.06 -6.18 -3.20
CA THR A 32 -15.77 -6.78 -2.06
C THR A 32 -15.16 -6.32 -0.74
N THR A 33 -15.97 -6.12 0.30
CA THR A 33 -15.48 -5.80 1.64
C THR A 33 -15.32 -7.07 2.49
N SER A 34 -14.39 -7.05 3.44
CA SER A 34 -14.17 -8.13 4.40
C SER A 34 -13.99 -7.56 5.80
N PRO A 35 -14.51 -8.21 6.86
CA PRO A 35 -14.24 -7.79 8.24
C PRO A 35 -12.77 -7.93 8.63
N LEU A 36 -11.96 -8.69 7.88
CA LEU A 36 -10.52 -8.86 8.10
C LEU A 36 -9.69 -7.67 7.59
N ILE A 37 -10.30 -6.76 6.80
CA ILE A 37 -9.65 -5.56 6.28
C ILE A 37 -10.51 -4.36 6.67
N LYS A 38 -10.19 -3.77 7.82
CA LYS A 38 -10.90 -2.60 8.34
C LYS A 38 -10.22 -1.34 7.82
N THR A 39 -11.00 -0.42 7.26
CA THR A 39 -10.49 0.89 6.81
C THR A 39 -11.36 2.02 7.35
N ASN A 40 -10.79 3.21 7.56
CA ASN A 40 -11.61 4.40 7.80
C ASN A 40 -12.41 4.78 6.53
N LYS A 41 -13.60 5.37 6.71
CA LYS A 41 -14.55 5.69 5.61
C LYS A 41 -13.96 6.55 4.47
N SER A 42 -12.89 7.28 4.73
CA SER A 42 -12.25 8.19 3.77
C SER A 42 -11.08 7.58 3.00
N ALA A 43 -10.73 6.31 3.23
CA ALA A 43 -9.60 5.65 2.55
C ALA A 43 -9.99 5.23 1.13
N PRO A 44 -9.37 5.78 0.07
CA PRO A 44 -9.66 5.36 -1.30
C PRO A 44 -9.16 3.95 -1.55
N HIS A 45 -9.99 3.12 -2.19
CA HIS A 45 -9.73 1.71 -2.47
C HIS A 45 -8.35 1.45 -3.09
N VAL A 46 -7.99 2.18 -4.16
CA VAL A 46 -6.69 2.02 -4.83
C VAL A 46 -5.50 2.25 -3.88
N LYS A 47 -5.63 3.15 -2.91
CA LYS A 47 -4.55 3.47 -1.95
C LYS A 47 -4.44 2.45 -0.84
N VAL A 48 -5.57 1.91 -0.39
CA VAL A 48 -5.61 0.75 0.49
C VAL A 48 -4.87 -0.42 -0.17
N MET A 49 -5.15 -0.70 -1.45
CA MET A 49 -4.45 -1.75 -2.18
C MET A 49 -2.94 -1.50 -2.32
N ARG A 50 -2.48 -0.24 -2.43
CA ARG A 50 -1.04 0.08 -2.44
C ARG A 50 -0.38 -0.28 -1.11
N VAL A 51 -1.04 0.00 0.01
CA VAL A 51 -0.51 -0.33 1.35
C VAL A 51 -0.51 -1.85 1.58
N ILE A 52 -1.56 -2.56 1.18
CA ILE A 52 -1.61 -4.02 1.29
C ILE A 52 -0.52 -4.68 0.44
N ALA A 53 -0.35 -4.26 -0.82
CA ALA A 53 0.72 -4.78 -1.66
C ALA A 53 2.11 -4.55 -1.02
N LYS A 54 2.35 -3.37 -0.44
CA LYS A 54 3.60 -3.11 0.26
C LYS A 54 3.78 -3.95 1.51
N LEU A 55 2.71 -4.17 2.28
CA LEU A 55 2.73 -5.05 3.44
C LEU A 55 3.14 -6.46 3.05
N LEU A 56 2.50 -7.04 2.03
CA LEU A 56 2.79 -8.41 1.59
C LEU A 56 4.22 -8.55 1.04
N GLU A 57 4.74 -7.51 0.40
CA GLU A 57 6.13 -7.48 -0.06
C GLU A 57 7.15 -7.33 1.07
N ALA A 58 6.90 -6.41 2.01
CA ALA A 58 7.84 -6.08 3.08
C ALA A 58 7.82 -7.14 4.20
N GLU A 59 6.69 -7.81 4.39
CA GLU A 59 6.44 -8.75 5.48
C GLU A 59 5.93 -10.11 4.96
N PRO A 60 6.65 -10.77 4.04
CA PRO A 60 6.17 -12.02 3.43
C PRO A 60 6.06 -13.15 4.46
N GLU A 61 6.85 -13.13 5.52
CA GLU A 61 6.83 -14.19 6.54
C GLU A 61 5.82 -13.95 7.67
N LEU A 62 5.21 -12.76 7.74
CA LEU A 62 4.29 -12.41 8.80
C LEU A 62 2.95 -13.15 8.64
N GLN A 63 2.50 -13.80 9.71
CA GLN A 63 1.19 -14.47 9.75
C GLN A 63 0.06 -13.44 9.94
N ILE A 64 -0.31 -12.78 8.85
CA ILE A 64 -1.39 -11.78 8.84
C ILE A 64 -2.75 -12.49 8.77
N SER A 65 -3.61 -12.22 9.74
CA SER A 65 -4.98 -12.73 9.81
C SER A 65 -6.03 -11.62 9.69
N GLU A 66 -5.72 -10.42 10.16
CA GLU A 66 -6.52 -9.22 9.96
C GLU A 66 -5.64 -7.97 9.94
N ILE A 67 -6.17 -6.91 9.33
CA ILE A 67 -5.59 -5.57 9.39
C ILE A 67 -6.64 -4.52 9.71
N GLU A 68 -6.18 -3.45 10.36
CA GLU A 68 -6.88 -2.18 10.47
C GLU A 68 -6.00 -1.07 9.91
N LEU A 69 -6.48 -0.40 8.86
CA LEU A 69 -5.79 0.68 8.20
C LEU A 69 -6.50 2.00 8.48
N ARG A 70 -5.74 2.96 9.00
CA ARG A 70 -6.21 4.34 9.24
C ARG A 70 -5.31 5.28 8.49
N GLY A 71 -5.88 6.07 7.58
CA GLY A 71 -5.06 7.01 6.80
C GLY A 71 -5.79 8.26 6.34
N ALA A 72 -4.99 9.28 6.05
CA ALA A 72 -5.40 10.50 5.38
C ALA A 72 -4.92 10.47 3.92
N SER A 73 -5.83 10.74 2.99
CA SER A 73 -5.56 10.72 1.55
C SER A 73 -5.47 12.14 0.98
N SER A 74 -4.47 12.38 0.13
CA SER A 74 -4.35 13.58 -0.73
C SER A 74 -4.53 13.19 -2.21
N CYS A 75 -4.21 14.07 -3.17
CA CYS A 75 -4.17 13.65 -4.58
C CYS A 75 -2.96 12.76 -4.89
N SER A 76 -1.80 13.06 -4.30
CA SER A 76 -0.52 12.38 -4.59
C SER A 76 -0.20 11.23 -3.63
N GLY A 77 -0.82 11.22 -2.45
CA GLY A 77 -0.34 10.35 -1.37
C GLY A 77 -1.37 9.86 -0.36
N PHE A 78 -0.93 8.96 0.50
CA PHE A 78 -1.69 8.29 1.54
C PHE A 78 -0.77 8.00 2.73
N ARG A 79 -1.13 8.53 3.90
CA ARG A 79 -0.31 8.41 5.11
C ARG A 79 -1.14 8.01 6.31
N GLY A 80 -0.54 7.26 7.23
CA GLY A 80 -1.16 6.87 8.49
C GLY A 80 -0.57 5.58 9.06
N ASP A 81 -1.37 4.88 9.84
CA ASP A 81 -0.98 3.64 10.51
C ASP A 81 -1.74 2.42 9.99
N LEU A 82 -1.02 1.31 9.95
CA LEU A 82 -1.52 -0.03 9.65
C LEU A 82 -1.28 -0.90 10.88
N LYS A 83 -2.36 -1.40 11.47
CA LYS A 83 -2.32 -2.37 12.56
C LYS A 83 -2.59 -3.76 12.00
N ILE A 84 -1.83 -4.73 12.46
CA ILE A 84 -1.91 -6.12 12.03
C ILE A 84 -2.25 -6.96 13.25
N ASN A 85 -3.18 -7.91 13.10
CA ASN A 85 -3.62 -8.84 14.16
C ASN A 85 -3.96 -8.11 15.47
N GLY A 86 -4.92 -7.17 15.44
CA GLY A 86 -5.28 -6.39 16.63
C GLY A 86 -4.20 -5.41 17.14
N GLY A 87 -3.11 -5.20 16.39
CA GLY A 87 -2.02 -4.27 16.76
C GLY A 87 -0.79 -4.95 17.37
N GLU A 88 -0.64 -6.27 17.21
CA GLU A 88 0.62 -6.97 17.51
C GLU A 88 1.80 -6.39 16.72
N VAL A 89 1.54 -5.97 15.49
CA VAL A 89 2.48 -5.20 14.67
C VAL A 89 1.77 -3.93 14.22
N VAL A 90 2.45 -2.80 14.35
CA VAL A 90 2.00 -1.50 13.86
C VAL A 90 3.04 -0.96 12.89
N ILE A 91 2.58 -0.50 11.74
CA ILE A 91 3.42 0.10 10.70
C ILE A 91 2.94 1.53 10.47
N ASP A 92 3.87 2.48 10.57
CA ASP A 92 3.66 3.86 10.11
C ASP A 92 4.11 3.96 8.65
N PHE A 93 3.24 4.50 7.80
CA PHE A 93 3.48 4.56 6.36
C PHE A 93 3.21 5.94 5.77
N ASN A 94 3.97 6.27 4.73
CA ASN A 94 3.69 7.37 3.82
C ASN A 94 3.95 6.95 2.37
N TRP A 95 2.88 6.72 1.61
CA TRP A 95 2.93 6.52 0.18
C TRP A 95 2.69 7.86 -0.51
N ASP A 96 3.67 8.41 -1.24
CA ASP A 96 3.53 9.69 -1.94
C ASP A 96 4.27 9.68 -3.28
N CYS A 97 3.51 9.68 -4.37
CA CYS A 97 4.11 9.70 -5.71
C CYS A 97 4.60 11.09 -6.14
N ALA A 98 4.23 12.18 -5.45
CA ALA A 98 4.88 13.47 -5.65
C ALA A 98 6.31 13.39 -5.11
N TRP A 99 6.49 12.92 -3.88
CA TRP A 99 7.82 12.67 -3.31
C TRP A 99 8.67 11.78 -4.21
N ARG A 100 8.12 10.64 -4.68
CA ARG A 100 8.87 9.73 -5.57
C ARG A 100 9.26 10.41 -6.89
N ALA A 101 8.38 11.20 -7.51
CA ALA A 101 8.70 11.96 -8.72
C ALA A 101 9.81 13.00 -8.47
N GLU A 102 9.83 13.64 -7.30
CA GLU A 102 10.90 14.57 -6.91
C GLU A 102 12.25 13.87 -6.77
N GLN A 103 12.30 12.68 -6.18
CA GLN A 103 13.54 11.88 -6.08
C GLN A 103 14.13 11.56 -7.46
N GLU A 104 13.27 11.37 -8.47
CA GLU A 104 13.67 11.10 -9.85
C GLU A 104 13.91 12.38 -10.69
N GLY A 105 13.70 13.57 -10.11
CA GLY A 105 13.79 14.84 -10.81
C GLY A 105 12.73 15.01 -11.90
N TRP A 106 11.60 14.30 -11.82
CA TRP A 106 10.57 14.34 -12.86
C TRP A 106 9.69 15.57 -12.75
N ARG A 107 9.63 16.30 -13.86
CA ARG A 107 8.76 17.46 -14.05
C ARG A 107 7.84 17.26 -15.25
N ASP A 108 6.64 17.80 -15.18
CA ASP A 108 5.73 17.87 -16.32
C ASP A 108 6.13 19.02 -17.28
N ALA A 109 5.40 19.17 -18.38
CA ALA A 109 5.67 20.21 -19.38
C ALA A 109 5.54 21.65 -18.85
N PHE A 110 4.94 21.84 -17.68
CA PHE A 110 4.76 23.13 -17.01
C PHE A 110 5.76 23.35 -15.87
N GLY A 111 6.63 22.38 -15.60
CA GLY A 111 7.63 22.45 -14.54
C GLY A 111 7.14 22.02 -13.16
N TYR A 112 5.93 21.46 -13.03
CA TYR A 112 5.43 20.89 -11.78
C TYR A 112 5.93 19.45 -11.60
N VAL A 113 5.84 18.91 -10.37
CA VAL A 113 6.19 17.52 -10.06
C VAL A 113 5.30 16.55 -10.84
N ASP A 114 5.88 15.65 -11.64
CA ASP A 114 5.11 14.67 -12.43
C ASP A 114 4.76 13.41 -11.61
N GLN A 115 3.90 13.61 -10.60
CA GLN A 115 3.36 12.54 -9.75
C GLN A 115 2.56 11.49 -10.55
N GLY A 116 1.99 11.88 -11.70
CA GLY A 116 1.24 10.97 -12.56
C GLY A 116 2.16 9.95 -13.24
N LYS A 117 3.33 10.39 -13.71
CA LYS A 117 4.37 9.50 -14.22
C LYS A 117 4.91 8.58 -13.13
N ALA A 118 5.15 9.09 -11.92
CA ALA A 118 5.55 8.26 -10.78
C ALA A 118 4.50 7.20 -10.44
N ALA A 119 3.21 7.55 -10.39
CA ALA A 119 2.14 6.59 -10.12
C ALA A 119 2.07 5.47 -11.17
N ARG A 120 2.28 5.80 -12.46
CA ARG A 120 2.32 4.79 -13.54
C ARG A 120 3.55 3.91 -13.49
N GLN A 121 4.72 4.49 -13.20
CA GLN A 121 5.98 3.74 -13.21
C GLN A 121 6.14 2.86 -11.96
N PHE A 122 5.82 3.40 -10.78
CA PHE A 122 6.17 2.78 -9.51
C PHE A 122 4.97 2.12 -8.82
N GLY A 123 3.72 2.45 -9.19
CA GLY A 123 2.55 1.82 -8.60
C GLY A 123 2.53 1.94 -7.06
N TYR A 124 2.60 0.81 -6.35
CA TYR A 124 2.66 0.83 -4.89
C TYR A 124 4.03 1.25 -4.34
N GLN A 125 5.09 1.34 -5.14
CA GLN A 125 6.47 1.61 -4.68
C GLN A 125 6.80 3.08 -4.41
N CYS A 126 5.81 3.98 -4.30
CA CYS A 126 6.00 5.38 -3.92
C CYS A 126 6.11 5.59 -2.39
N PHE A 127 6.50 4.58 -1.60
CA PHE A 127 6.66 4.75 -0.15
C PHE A 127 7.91 5.57 0.17
N GLU A 128 7.70 6.74 0.77
CA GLU A 128 8.72 7.50 1.50
C GLU A 128 9.04 6.82 2.84
N LYS A 129 8.00 6.28 3.48
CA LYS A 129 8.08 5.64 4.79
C LYS A 129 7.26 4.36 4.84
N PHE A 130 7.80 3.30 5.44
CA PHE A 130 7.07 2.07 5.76
C PHE A 130 7.81 1.34 6.89
N ASP A 131 7.63 1.78 8.13
CA ASP A 131 8.42 1.34 9.28
C ASP A 131 7.54 0.76 10.38
N ARG A 132 8.01 -0.32 11.01
CA ARG A 132 7.42 -0.85 12.25
C ARG A 132 7.65 0.13 13.40
N VAL A 133 6.64 0.31 14.27
CA VAL A 133 6.67 1.21 15.44
C VAL A 133 6.65 0.43 16.74
#